data_AF-A0A7L3MM86-F1
#
_entry.id   AF-A0A7L3MM86-F1
#
_cell.length_a   1.000
_cell.length_b   1.000
_cell.length_c   1.000
_cell.angle_alpha   90.00
_cell.angle_beta   90.00
_cell.angle_gamma   90.00
#
_symmetry.space_group_name_H-M   'P 1'
#
loop_
_entity.id
_entity.type
_entity.pdbx_description
1 polymer ?
#
loop_
_entity_poly.entity_id
_entity_poly.type
_entity_poly.pdbx_seq_one_letter_code
_entity_poly.pdbx_strand_id
1 'polypeptide(L)'
;MPEAGASVLLLRACLGLLASPIYLLSFLGIWEPFCRKIFFPFILEKICVLHDKKSKKHKQELFRNLPDFRGPSGALRLLEIGTGSGSNFQFYPPGCKVTCTDINPNFQEGLAKNMKKNQHLEYEGFLVAAGEDLSQVPSGSVDAVVCTLVLCSVHSVSSTLREVLRVLRP
;
A
#
# COMPACT_ATOMS: atom_id res chain seq x y z
N MET A 1 -49.66 -13.62 -9.81
CA MET A 1 -48.40 -14.05 -9.15
C MET A 1 -47.44 -14.94 -9.99
N PRO A 2 -47.63 -15.26 -11.29
CA PRO A 2 -46.60 -15.97 -12.09
C PRO A 2 -45.40 -15.11 -12.55
N GLU A 3 -45.62 -13.80 -12.73
CA GLU A 3 -44.67 -12.86 -13.36
C GLU A 3 -43.38 -12.62 -12.56
N ALA A 4 -43.46 -12.71 -11.23
CA ALA A 4 -42.31 -12.51 -10.34
C ALA A 4 -41.29 -13.65 -10.46
N GLY A 5 -41.72 -14.88 -10.73
CA GLY A 5 -40.84 -16.05 -10.87
C GLY A 5 -40.00 -16.01 -12.15
N ALA A 6 -40.60 -15.62 -13.27
CA ALA A 6 -39.92 -15.51 -14.55
C ALA A 6 -38.85 -14.40 -14.54
N SER A 7 -39.18 -13.25 -13.96
CA SER A 7 -38.24 -12.13 -13.81
C SER A 7 -37.03 -12.50 -12.95
N VAL A 8 -37.23 -13.24 -11.85
CA VAL A 8 -36.13 -13.72 -10.99
C VAL A 8 -35.25 -14.73 -11.71
N LEU A 9 -35.82 -15.64 -12.50
CA LEU A 9 -35.07 -16.61 -13.30
C LEU A 9 -34.24 -15.93 -14.40
N LEU A 10 -34.83 -14.96 -15.09
CA LEU A 10 -34.13 -14.15 -16.10
C LEU A 10 -32.96 -13.38 -15.46
N LEU A 11 -33.19 -12.75 -14.31
CA LEU A 11 -32.15 -12.02 -13.58
C LEU A 11 -30.99 -12.96 -13.18
N ARG A 12 -31.29 -14.16 -12.67
CA ARG A 12 -30.29 -15.17 -12.33
C ARG A 12 -29.49 -15.63 -13.54
N ALA A 13 -30.16 -15.87 -14.67
CA ALA A 13 -29.49 -16.25 -15.92
C ALA A 13 -28.56 -15.15 -16.42
N CYS A 14 -29.02 -13.89 -16.40
CA CYS A 14 -28.21 -12.72 -16.75
C CYS A 14 -26.98 -12.58 -15.83
N LEU A 15 -27.16 -12.72 -14.51
CA LEU A 15 -26.05 -12.70 -13.55
C LEU A 15 -25.05 -13.84 -13.79
N GLY A 16 -25.54 -15.04 -14.07
CA GLY A 16 -24.71 -16.20 -14.40
C GLY A 16 -23.89 -15.98 -15.68
N LEU A 17 -24.52 -15.46 -16.73
CA LEU A 17 -23.83 -15.11 -17.99
C LEU A 17 -22.78 -14.02 -17.77
N LEU A 18 -23.09 -12.98 -16.99
CA LEU A 18 -22.15 -11.91 -16.65
C LEU A 18 -20.97 -12.41 -15.83
N ALA A 19 -21.18 -13.37 -14.93
CA ALA A 19 -20.12 -13.96 -14.11
C ALA A 19 -19.34 -15.10 -14.83
N SER A 20 -19.86 -15.62 -15.95
CA SER A 20 -19.24 -16.74 -16.67
C SER A 20 -17.78 -16.51 -17.10
N PRO A 21 -17.33 -15.30 -17.50
CA PRO A 21 -15.92 -15.06 -17.81
C PRO A 21 -15.03 -15.18 -16.58
N ILE A 22 -15.53 -14.79 -15.39
CA ILE A 22 -14.80 -14.91 -14.12
C ILE A 22 -14.62 -16.38 -13.77
N TYR A 23 -15.69 -17.18 -13.87
CA TYR A 23 -15.62 -18.62 -13.62
C TYR A 23 -14.70 -19.33 -14.61
N LEU A 24 -14.74 -18.95 -15.89
CA LEU A 24 -13.84 -19.50 -16.91
C LEU A 24 -12.38 -19.13 -16.62
N LEU A 25 -12.09 -17.85 -16.35
CA LEU A 25 -10.74 -17.41 -16.00
C LEU A 25 -10.24 -18.05 -14.70
N SER A 26 -11.13 -18.30 -13.74
CA SER A 26 -10.82 -18.97 -12.48
C SER A 26 -10.52 -20.45 -12.71
N PHE A 27 -11.34 -21.15 -13.50
CA PHE A 27 -11.11 -22.53 -13.91
C PHE A 27 -9.78 -22.70 -14.66
N LEU A 28 -9.41 -21.73 -15.49
CA LEU A 28 -8.13 -21.71 -16.21
C LEU A 28 -6.94 -21.27 -15.33
N GLY A 29 -7.15 -20.92 -14.06
CA GLY A 29 -6.10 -20.44 -13.16
C GLY A 29 -5.54 -19.05 -13.48
N ILE A 30 -6.17 -18.31 -14.39
CA ILE A 30 -5.72 -16.99 -14.87
C ILE A 30 -6.28 -15.86 -13.99
N TRP A 31 -7.46 -16.08 -13.40
CA TRP A 31 -8.19 -15.05 -12.66
C TRP A 31 -7.42 -14.50 -11.46
N GLU A 32 -6.91 -15.37 -10.58
CA GLU A 32 -6.19 -14.93 -9.38
C GLU A 32 -4.91 -14.12 -9.70
N PRO A 33 -4.01 -14.57 -10.60
CA PRO A 33 -2.87 -13.77 -11.02
C PRO A 33 -3.26 -12.43 -11.63
N PHE A 34 -4.28 -12.41 -12.51
CA PHE A 34 -4.76 -11.18 -13.14
C PHE A 34 -5.30 -10.19 -12.10
N CYS A 35 -6.15 -10.66 -11.19
CA CYS A 35 -6.72 -9.85 -10.13
C CYS A 35 -5.62 -9.28 -9.21
N ARG A 36 -4.66 -10.11 -8.79
CA ARG A 36 -3.59 -9.69 -7.87
C ARG A 36 -2.58 -8.75 -8.52
N LYS A 37 -2.21 -8.99 -9.77
CA LYS A 37 -1.14 -8.24 -10.46
C LYS A 37 -1.63 -6.96 -11.11
N ILE A 38 -2.85 -6.95 -11.64
CA ILE A 38 -3.32 -5.85 -12.49
C ILE A 38 -4.49 -5.14 -11.82
N PHE A 39 -5.56 -5.87 -11.53
CA PHE A 39 -6.80 -5.25 -11.06
C PHE A 39 -6.64 -4.60 -9.68
N PHE A 40 -6.10 -5.34 -8.71
CA PHE A 40 -5.97 -4.87 -7.33
C PHE A 40 -5.05 -3.66 -7.21
N PRO A 41 -3.82 -3.65 -7.77
CA PRO A 41 -2.97 -2.47 -7.71
C PRO A 41 -3.59 -1.24 -8.37
N PHE A 42 -4.23 -1.42 -9.54
CA PHE A 42 -4.88 -0.33 -10.26
C PHE A 42 -6.05 0.28 -9.47
N ILE A 43 -6.95 -0.56 -8.96
CA ILE A 43 -8.11 -0.10 -8.19
C ILE A 43 -7.66 0.54 -6.87
N LEU A 44 -6.70 -0.07 -6.17
CA LEU A 44 -6.20 0.46 -4.91
C LEU A 44 -5.52 1.83 -5.13
N GLU A 45 -4.72 2.00 -6.18
CA GLU A 45 -4.13 3.30 -6.52
C GLU A 45 -5.21 4.38 -6.70
N LYS A 46 -6.30 4.07 -7.40
CA LYS A 46 -7.42 5.02 -7.60
C LYS A 46 -8.11 5.38 -6.30
N ILE A 47 -8.40 4.38 -5.45
CA ILE A 47 -9.03 4.60 -4.15
C ILE A 47 -8.11 5.46 -3.25
N CYS A 48 -6.82 5.13 -3.19
CA CYS A 48 -5.83 5.89 -2.43
C CYS A 48 -5.74 7.33 -2.91
N VAL A 49 -5.74 7.60 -4.22
CA VAL A 49 -5.73 8.97 -4.76
C VAL A 49 -6.97 9.76 -4.33
N LEU A 50 -8.15 9.13 -4.33
CA LEU A 50 -9.38 9.77 -3.88
C LEU A 50 -9.35 10.06 -2.37
N HIS A 51 -8.92 9.07 -1.58
CA HIS A 51 -8.73 9.22 -0.15
C HIS A 51 -7.73 10.35 0.18
N ASP A 52 -6.63 10.43 -0.57
CA ASP A 52 -5.58 11.41 -0.35
C ASP A 52 -6.00 12.84 -0.66
N LYS A 53 -6.85 13.04 -1.67
CA LYS A 53 -7.48 14.34 -1.91
C LYS A 53 -8.31 14.78 -0.71
N LYS A 54 -9.07 13.86 -0.11
CA LYS A 54 -9.92 14.15 1.06
C LYS A 54 -9.11 14.35 2.34
N SER A 55 -8.05 13.57 2.51
CA SER A 55 -7.23 13.52 3.73
C SER A 55 -5.98 14.40 3.65
N LYS A 56 -5.81 15.19 2.58
CA LYS A 56 -4.60 16.00 2.32
C LYS A 56 -4.17 16.84 3.53
N LYS A 57 -5.09 17.61 4.12
CA LYS A 57 -4.79 18.47 5.29
C LYS A 57 -4.36 17.66 6.50
N HIS A 58 -5.02 16.53 6.77
CA HIS A 58 -4.67 15.63 7.86
C HIS A 58 -3.30 15.00 7.64
N LYS A 59 -2.96 14.59 6.40
CA LYS A 59 -1.63 14.07 6.08
C LYS A 59 -0.54 15.14 6.23
N GLN A 60 -0.80 16.37 5.78
CA GLN A 60 0.13 17.47 5.97
C GLN A 60 0.41 17.73 7.46
N GLU A 61 -0.64 17.72 8.29
CA GLU A 61 -0.49 17.88 9.74
C GLU A 61 0.24 16.69 10.36
N LEU A 62 -0.15 15.47 10.01
CA LEU A 62 0.45 14.22 10.52
C LEU A 62 1.95 14.15 10.25
N PHE A 63 2.39 14.58 9.07
CA PHE A 63 3.79 14.49 8.65
C PHE A 63 4.60 15.76 8.91
N ARG A 64 3.98 16.81 9.49
CA ARG A 64 4.63 18.13 9.69
C ARG A 64 5.92 18.04 10.50
N ASN A 65 5.94 17.19 11.52
CA ASN A 65 7.06 17.07 12.46
C ASN A 65 8.07 15.98 12.05
N LEU A 66 7.93 15.36 10.87
CA LEU A 66 8.93 14.40 10.37
C LEU A 66 10.38 14.93 10.38
N PRO A 67 10.65 16.22 10.05
CA PRO A 67 11.99 16.77 10.13
C PRO A 67 12.66 16.68 11.51
N ASP A 68 11.87 16.66 12.59
CA ASP A 68 12.39 16.70 13.97
C ASP A 68 13.03 15.38 14.39
N PHE A 69 12.75 14.29 13.67
CA PHE A 69 13.27 12.94 13.96
C PHE A 69 14.58 12.62 13.23
N ARG A 70 15.21 13.59 12.55
CA ARG A 70 16.48 13.37 11.85
C ARG A 70 17.57 12.89 12.82
N GLY A 71 18.15 11.73 12.54
CA GLY A 71 19.29 11.23 13.29
C GLY A 71 20.61 12.00 12.99
N PRO A 72 21.74 11.54 13.58
CA PRO A 72 23.03 12.25 13.51
C PRO A 72 23.58 12.51 12.09
N SER A 73 23.12 11.75 11.10
CA SER A 73 23.48 11.93 9.69
C SER A 73 22.89 13.20 9.06
N GLY A 74 21.96 13.90 9.75
CA GLY A 74 21.24 15.07 9.23
C GLY A 74 20.15 14.74 8.19
N ALA A 75 20.22 13.59 7.52
CA ALA A 75 19.15 13.03 6.70
C ALA A 75 18.17 12.20 7.55
N LEU A 76 16.87 12.30 7.23
CA LEU A 76 15.81 11.48 7.82
C LEU A 76 15.75 10.14 7.08
N ARG A 77 16.03 9.02 7.75
CA ARG A 77 15.84 7.66 7.24
C ARG A 77 14.45 7.15 7.61
N LEU A 78 13.57 7.06 6.63
CA LEU A 78 12.16 6.69 6.81
C LEU A 78 11.87 5.32 6.20
N LEU A 79 11.22 4.46 6.98
CA LEU A 79 10.63 3.21 6.50
C LEU A 79 9.13 3.40 6.29
N GLU A 80 8.64 3.17 5.08
CA GLU A 80 7.20 3.15 4.82
C GLU A 80 6.71 1.70 4.72
N ILE A 81 5.80 1.31 5.62
CA ILE A 81 5.14 0.00 5.62
C ILE A 81 3.85 0.08 4.81
N GLY A 82 3.63 -0.91 3.94
CA GLY A 82 2.48 -0.99 3.03
C GLY A 82 2.45 0.21 2.09
N THR A 83 3.59 0.50 1.46
CA THR A 83 3.78 1.70 0.64
C THR A 83 2.79 1.78 -0.52
N GLY A 84 2.33 0.62 -1.05
CA GLY A 84 1.60 0.57 -2.30
C GLY A 84 2.33 1.37 -3.38
N SER A 85 1.61 2.26 -4.06
CA SER A 85 2.17 3.13 -5.11
C SER A 85 2.87 4.40 -4.58
N GLY A 86 3.05 4.58 -3.27
CA GLY A 86 3.78 5.73 -2.69
C GLY A 86 2.96 7.01 -2.58
N SER A 87 1.73 6.92 -2.08
CA SER A 87 0.80 8.06 -2.04
C SER A 87 1.19 9.15 -1.03
N ASN A 88 2.02 8.80 -0.04
CA ASN A 88 2.46 9.71 1.02
C ASN A 88 3.67 10.58 0.65
N PHE A 89 4.41 10.24 -0.40
CA PHE A 89 5.70 10.85 -0.75
C PHE A 89 5.69 12.37 -0.85
N GLN A 90 4.59 12.96 -1.35
CA GLN A 90 4.44 14.41 -1.48
C GLN A 90 4.43 15.17 -0.15
N PHE A 91 4.24 14.46 0.97
CA PHE A 91 4.17 15.06 2.32
C PHE A 91 5.47 14.89 3.11
N TYR A 92 6.43 14.13 2.59
CA TYR A 92 7.70 13.90 3.26
C TYR A 92 8.68 15.04 3.00
N PRO A 93 9.55 15.38 3.98
CA PRO A 93 10.44 16.51 3.85
C PRO A 93 11.54 16.27 2.79
N PRO A 94 12.08 17.34 2.18
CA PRO A 94 13.22 17.22 1.27
C PRO A 94 14.44 16.54 1.91
N GLY A 95 15.15 15.74 1.12
CA GLY A 95 16.32 14.96 1.55
C GLY A 95 15.99 13.75 2.43
N CYS A 96 14.70 13.39 2.56
CA CYS A 96 14.29 12.17 3.24
C CYS A 96 14.71 10.95 2.42
N LYS A 97 15.40 10.00 3.07
CA LYS A 97 15.78 8.70 2.52
C LYS A 97 14.67 7.70 2.81
N VAL A 98 14.03 7.17 1.77
CA VAL A 98 12.83 6.34 1.91
C VAL A 98 13.11 4.91 1.48
N THR A 99 12.97 3.98 2.42
CA THR A 99 12.86 2.54 2.15
C THR A 99 11.38 2.15 2.19
N CYS A 100 10.92 1.42 1.18
CA CYS A 100 9.52 1.03 1.01
C CYS A 100 9.34 -0.45 1.28
N THR A 101 8.20 -0.86 1.85
CA THR A 101 7.85 -2.27 2.03
C THR A 101 6.39 -2.52 1.67
N ASP A 102 6.11 -3.63 1.00
CA ASP A 102 4.74 -4.10 0.75
C ASP A 102 4.74 -5.61 0.49
N ILE A 103 3.65 -6.30 0.82
CA ILE A 103 3.49 -7.73 0.52
C ILE A 103 3.29 -7.98 -0.98
N ASN A 104 2.81 -6.98 -1.71
CA ASN A 104 2.52 -7.09 -3.13
C ASN A 104 3.65 -6.48 -3.98
N PRO A 105 4.45 -7.29 -4.70
CA PRO A 105 5.54 -6.78 -5.54
C PRO A 105 5.05 -5.98 -6.76
N ASN A 106 3.75 -6.01 -7.08
CA ASN A 106 3.22 -5.43 -8.32
C ASN A 106 2.97 -3.91 -8.22
N PHE A 107 3.27 -3.26 -7.10
CA PHE A 107 3.16 -1.80 -6.97
C PHE A 107 4.36 -1.03 -7.54
N GLN A 108 5.43 -1.71 -7.95
CA GLN A 108 6.69 -1.07 -8.35
C GLN A 108 6.54 -0.05 -9.50
N GLU A 109 5.66 -0.30 -10.47
CA GLU A 109 5.43 0.66 -11.56
C GLU A 109 4.81 1.97 -11.05
N GLY A 110 3.75 1.87 -10.23
CA GLY A 110 3.10 3.00 -9.60
C GLY A 110 4.05 3.75 -8.65
N LEU A 111 4.84 3.00 -7.89
CA LEU A 111 5.88 3.51 -7.00
C LEU A 111 6.92 4.32 -7.77
N ALA A 112 7.48 3.78 -8.85
CA ALA A 112 8.47 4.46 -9.69
C ALA A 112 7.89 5.74 -10.31
N LYS A 113 6.64 5.70 -10.75
CA LYS A 113 5.94 6.88 -11.28
C LYS A 113 5.76 7.97 -10.22
N ASN A 114 5.37 7.62 -8.99
CA ASN A 114 5.22 8.61 -7.92
C ASN A 114 6.57 9.09 -7.40
N MET A 115 7.59 8.24 -7.34
CA MET A 115 8.95 8.67 -6.99
C MET A 115 9.49 9.71 -7.98
N LYS A 116 9.28 9.52 -9.30
CA LYS A 116 9.63 10.52 -10.33
C LYS A 116 8.98 11.90 -10.13
N LYS A 117 7.82 11.97 -9.48
CA LYS A 117 7.13 13.22 -9.14
C LYS A 117 7.62 13.85 -7.84
N ASN A 118 8.33 13.11 -7.02
CA ASN A 118 8.78 13.49 -5.68
C ASN A 118 10.30 13.45 -5.61
N GLN A 119 10.96 14.16 -6.53
CA GLN A 119 12.43 14.18 -6.68
C GLN A 119 13.16 14.82 -5.49
N HIS A 120 12.41 15.41 -4.54
CA HIS A 120 12.95 15.87 -3.27
C HIS A 120 13.28 14.73 -2.31
N LEU A 121 12.90 13.49 -2.62
CA LEU A 121 13.19 12.29 -1.84
C LEU A 121 14.36 11.50 -2.44
N GLU A 122 15.07 10.79 -1.58
CA GLU A 122 16.07 9.80 -1.96
C GLU A 122 15.49 8.40 -1.79
N TYR A 123 15.34 7.66 -2.89
CA TYR A 123 14.78 6.31 -2.87
C TYR A 123 15.86 5.28 -2.56
N GLU A 124 15.76 4.58 -1.43
CA GLU A 124 16.74 3.56 -1.03
C GLU A 124 16.38 2.16 -1.53
N GLY A 125 15.10 1.87 -1.73
CA GLY A 125 14.67 0.59 -2.28
C GLY A 125 13.25 0.18 -1.89
N PHE A 126 12.84 -0.99 -2.40
CA PHE A 126 11.57 -1.63 -2.10
C PHE A 126 11.81 -3.08 -1.70
N LEU A 127 11.29 -3.45 -0.54
CA LEU A 127 11.37 -4.80 0.00
C LEU A 127 10.00 -5.46 -0.06
N VAL A 128 9.95 -6.68 -0.58
CA VAL A 128 8.74 -7.51 -0.48
C VAL A 128 8.71 -8.09 0.92
N ALA A 129 7.93 -7.46 1.81
CA ALA A 129 7.89 -7.79 3.23
C ALA A 129 6.52 -7.45 3.82
N ALA A 130 6.09 -8.27 4.79
CA ALA A 130 4.93 -7.98 5.62
C ALA A 130 5.34 -7.07 6.78
N GLY A 131 4.41 -6.28 7.33
CA GLY A 131 4.72 -5.42 8.46
C GLY A 131 5.12 -6.21 9.72
N GLU A 132 4.65 -7.46 9.82
CA GLU A 132 4.96 -8.41 10.89
C GLU A 132 6.35 -9.06 10.77
N ASP A 133 7.00 -8.96 9.61
CA ASP A 133 8.33 -9.50 9.35
C ASP A 133 9.15 -8.51 8.53
N LEU A 134 9.90 -7.66 9.25
CA LEU A 134 10.84 -6.71 8.69
C LEU A 134 12.28 -7.22 8.86
N SER A 135 12.52 -8.53 8.84
CA SER A 135 13.85 -9.13 9.01
C SER A 135 14.90 -8.61 8.01
N GLN A 136 14.46 -8.14 6.84
CA GLN A 136 15.30 -7.50 5.82
C GLN A 136 15.75 -6.07 6.22
N VAL A 137 15.16 -5.47 7.25
CA VAL A 137 15.50 -4.16 7.80
C VAL A 137 16.27 -4.35 9.11
N PRO A 138 17.51 -3.84 9.22
CA PRO A 138 18.31 -3.98 10.43
C PRO A 138 17.65 -3.32 11.66
N SER A 139 17.97 -3.82 12.86
CA SER A 139 17.49 -3.20 14.10
C SER A 139 18.14 -1.83 14.31
N GLY A 140 17.39 -0.86 14.84
CA GLY A 140 17.90 0.48 15.11
C GLY A 140 18.47 1.22 13.89
N SER A 141 17.92 0.98 12.69
CA SER A 141 18.47 1.53 11.44
C SER A 141 17.67 2.70 10.86
N VAL A 142 16.45 2.97 11.35
CA VAL A 142 15.58 4.03 10.81
C VAL A 142 15.18 5.04 11.87
N ASP A 143 14.93 6.28 11.44
CA ASP A 143 14.49 7.39 12.29
C ASP A 143 13.00 7.39 12.55
N ALA A 144 12.24 7.04 11.51
CA ALA A 144 10.81 7.12 11.51
C ALA A 144 10.23 5.95 10.73
N VAL A 145 9.11 5.44 11.20
CA VAL A 145 8.30 4.46 10.48
C VAL A 145 6.94 5.07 10.19
N VAL A 146 6.52 5.03 8.92
CA VAL A 146 5.19 5.45 8.49
C VAL A 146 4.38 4.22 8.09
N CYS A 147 3.14 4.15 8.58
CA CYS A 147 2.24 3.04 8.34
C CYS A 147 0.81 3.58 8.22
N THR A 148 0.33 3.81 6.99
CA THR A 148 -1.01 4.38 6.73
C THR A 148 -1.90 3.40 5.99
N LEU A 149 -3.11 3.14 6.50
CA LEU A 149 -4.06 2.18 5.91
C LEU A 149 -3.53 0.73 5.83
N VAL A 150 -2.65 0.33 6.75
CA VAL A 150 -2.03 -1.01 6.78
C VAL A 150 -2.44 -1.84 7.99
N LEU A 151 -2.48 -1.25 9.20
CA LEU A 151 -2.71 -2.04 10.43
C LEU A 151 -4.06 -2.76 10.48
N CYS A 152 -5.01 -2.41 9.61
CA CYS A 152 -6.29 -3.11 9.49
C CYS A 152 -6.22 -4.38 8.61
N SER A 153 -5.14 -4.62 7.87
CA SER A 153 -4.98 -5.76 6.97
C SER A 153 -3.89 -6.75 7.40
N VAL A 154 -3.11 -6.42 8.42
CA VAL A 154 -2.10 -7.32 9.00
C VAL A 154 -2.76 -8.44 9.81
N HIS A 155 -2.11 -9.60 9.87
CA HIS A 155 -2.54 -10.72 10.71
C HIS A 155 -2.36 -10.42 12.20
N SER A 156 -1.32 -9.65 12.57
CA SER A 156 -1.03 -9.32 13.96
C SER A 156 -0.46 -7.92 14.11
N VAL A 157 -1.32 -6.97 14.53
CA VAL A 157 -0.91 -5.60 14.87
C VAL A 157 0.21 -5.60 15.91
N SER A 158 0.12 -6.45 16.94
CA SER A 158 1.16 -6.55 17.97
C SER A 158 2.50 -6.99 17.39
N SER A 159 2.53 -7.88 16.40
CA SER A 159 3.77 -8.30 15.74
C SER A 159 4.34 -7.18 14.88
N THR A 160 3.50 -6.48 14.12
CA THR A 160 3.91 -5.28 13.36
C THR A 160 4.53 -4.24 14.28
N LEU A 161 3.89 -3.90 15.39
CA LEU A 161 4.41 -2.89 16.33
C LEU A 161 5.72 -3.32 16.99
N ARG A 162 5.94 -4.63 17.24
CA ARG A 162 7.24 -5.13 17.71
C ARG A 162 8.34 -4.90 16.69
N GLU A 163 8.08 -5.18 15.41
CA GLU A 163 9.05 -4.93 14.34
C GLU A 163 9.31 -3.43 14.17
N VAL A 164 8.27 -2.58 14.25
CA VAL A 164 8.41 -1.11 14.25
C VAL A 164 9.36 -0.66 15.36
N LEU A 165 9.16 -1.13 16.59
CA LEU A 165 10.04 -0.78 17.72
C LEU A 165 11.47 -1.30 17.53
N ARG A 166 11.63 -2.47 16.91
CA ARG A 166 12.96 -3.08 16.67
C ARG A 166 13.77 -2.27 15.66
N VAL A 167 13.16 -1.82 14.57
CA VAL A 167 13.87 -1.11 13.48
C VAL A 167 14.14 0.36 13.81
N LEU A 168 13.33 0.97 14.67
CA LEU A 168 13.52 2.34 15.13
C LEU A 168 14.80 2.49 15.95
N ARG A 169 15.51 3.59 15.71
CA ARG A 169 16.62 4.02 16.57
C ARG A 169 16.12 4.31 18.00
N PRO A 170 16.95 4.07 19.04
CA PRO A 170 16.64 4.46 20.42
C PRO A 170 16.43 5.96 20.62
#